data_AF-A0A2T6KAW6-F1
#
_entry.id   AF-A0A2T6KAW6-F1
#
_cell.length_a   1.000
_cell.length_b   1.000
_cell.length_c   1.000
_cell.angle_alpha   90.00
_cell.angle_beta   90.00
_cell.angle_gamma   90.00
#
_symmetry.space_group_name_H-M   'P 1'
#
loop_
_entity.id
_entity.type
_entity.pdbx_description
1 polymer ?
#
loop_
_entity_poly.entity_id
_entity_poly.type
_entity_poly.pdbx_seq_one_letter_code
_entity_poly.pdbx_strand_id
1 'polypeptide(L)'
;MLEGKIIKFYRQKAGLTQEQLGRGICSVTHVSKIERGQTSYSSEIIGLFSERLHIDIEEGIIRLGNMEKQLHRWHNSIIMQRMKAVEKTKKELEETPFISFSNYDPLYRLLQARYYILQSDFDKTYVILQHIKRDYPELPPYEKNLLLHVLGIYYIANYNSSNTENHQKAVKVLKEIDKDEYGNPEYYYHLAVAYYWIDSKVKAYAFAEKALRHFKETNNFLRAINAESLMLLQIGGDIHLDFKEMKESYYNLIHDSETLNAPDKKGMLLNNLGYQYFKREDYANAQKLFREALRMAEKPSVLFLQRLHNYLKSCFEGKLLRKTAMLNKAQEGMSVAKELDNRLYKILFKLLIYRIEDKLDQYYSFIEKDAIPYFKSNNHATLTNRYCKQLYYHFVEMKQYEKAVQISNIFMNAIS
;
A
#
# COMPACT_ATOMS: atom_id res chain seq x y z
N MET A 1 -23.94 -27.24 -9.42
CA MET A 1 -24.36 -27.21 -8.01
C MET A 1 -23.13 -27.27 -7.12
N LEU A 2 -22.98 -26.26 -6.26
CA LEU A 2 -21.85 -26.04 -5.36
C LEU A 2 -21.78 -27.09 -4.23
N GLU A 3 -22.93 -27.69 -3.93
CA GLU A 3 -23.21 -28.67 -2.90
C GLU A 3 -22.48 -30.00 -3.15
N GLY A 4 -22.42 -30.44 -4.40
CA GLY A 4 -21.64 -31.62 -4.80
C GLY A 4 -20.15 -31.49 -4.48
N LYS A 5 -19.60 -30.28 -4.51
CA LYS A 5 -18.18 -30.04 -4.16
C LYS A 5 -17.92 -30.21 -2.66
N ILE A 6 -18.89 -29.86 -1.81
CA ILE A 6 -18.79 -30.06 -0.36
C ILE A 6 -18.72 -31.56 -0.06
N ILE A 7 -19.64 -32.34 -0.63
CA ILE A 7 -19.68 -33.80 -0.45
C ILE A 7 -18.37 -34.42 -0.91
N LYS A 8 -17.89 -34.03 -2.10
CA LYS A 8 -16.60 -34.50 -2.63
C LYS A 8 -15.43 -34.16 -1.70
N PHE A 9 -15.37 -32.92 -1.19
CA PHE A 9 -14.31 -32.47 -0.29
C PHE A 9 -14.27 -33.33 0.99
N TYR A 10 -15.40 -33.46 1.67
CA TYR A 10 -15.44 -34.21 2.93
C TYR A 10 -15.23 -35.70 2.73
N ARG A 11 -15.72 -36.27 1.62
CA ARG A 11 -15.41 -37.66 1.24
C ARG A 11 -13.91 -37.87 1.08
N GLN A 12 -13.22 -36.98 0.36
CA GLN A 12 -11.77 -37.06 0.17
C GLN A 12 -11.02 -36.89 1.49
N LYS A 13 -11.48 -35.97 2.36
CA LYS A 13 -10.94 -35.76 3.70
C LYS A 13 -11.09 -37.01 4.59
N ALA A 14 -12.20 -37.73 4.47
CA ALA A 14 -12.45 -38.99 5.15
C ALA A 14 -11.74 -40.20 4.51
N GLY A 15 -11.02 -40.02 3.40
CA GLY A 15 -10.31 -41.10 2.69
C GLY A 15 -11.23 -42.10 1.98
N LEU A 16 -12.51 -41.76 1.76
CA LEU A 16 -13.48 -42.68 1.16
C LEU A 16 -13.49 -42.59 -0.36
N THR A 17 -13.67 -43.72 -1.04
CA THR A 17 -14.01 -43.77 -2.48
C THR A 17 -15.47 -43.41 -2.72
N GLN A 18 -15.84 -43.05 -3.95
CA GLN A 18 -17.25 -42.80 -4.31
C GLN A 18 -18.12 -44.05 -4.08
N GLU A 19 -17.55 -45.24 -4.27
CA GLU A 19 -18.21 -46.51 -4.00
C GLU A 19 -18.48 -46.70 -2.51
N GLN A 20 -17.48 -46.46 -1.67
CA GLN A 20 -17.64 -46.54 -0.21
C GLN A 20 -18.64 -45.50 0.31
N LEU A 21 -18.65 -44.28 -0.24
CA LEU A 21 -19.66 -43.28 0.11
C LEU A 21 -21.06 -43.70 -0.35
N GLY A 22 -21.21 -44.33 -1.52
CA GLY A 22 -22.50 -44.74 -2.07
C GLY A 22 -23.06 -46.05 -1.53
N ARG A 23 -22.24 -46.94 -0.96
CA ARG A 23 -22.63 -48.31 -0.58
C ARG A 23 -23.87 -48.35 0.31
N GLY A 24 -24.94 -49.02 -0.15
CA GLY A 24 -26.20 -49.10 0.61
C GLY A 24 -27.03 -47.81 0.64
N ILE A 25 -26.66 -46.79 -0.16
CA ILE A 25 -27.38 -45.52 -0.30
C ILE A 25 -27.77 -45.31 -1.77
N CYS A 26 -26.79 -45.28 -2.68
CA CYS A 26 -27.00 -45.11 -4.12
C CYS A 26 -25.82 -45.66 -4.95
N SER A 27 -25.96 -45.69 -6.27
CA SER A 27 -24.89 -46.19 -7.15
C SER A 27 -23.68 -45.25 -7.19
N VAL A 28 -22.49 -45.79 -7.44
CA VAL A 28 -21.25 -45.00 -7.61
C VAL A 28 -21.41 -43.91 -8.67
N THR A 29 -22.10 -44.23 -9.76
CA THR A 29 -22.42 -43.27 -10.83
C THR A 29 -23.32 -42.16 -10.34
N HIS A 30 -24.25 -42.45 -9.43
CA HIS A 30 -25.13 -41.44 -8.82
C HIS A 30 -24.32 -40.51 -7.90
N VAL A 31 -23.45 -41.04 -7.02
CA VAL A 31 -22.51 -40.24 -6.21
C VAL A 31 -21.67 -39.31 -7.10
N SER A 32 -21.09 -39.85 -8.18
CA SER A 32 -20.28 -39.06 -9.12
C SER A 32 -21.06 -37.96 -9.84
N LYS A 33 -22.34 -38.20 -10.17
CA LYS A 33 -23.23 -37.17 -10.74
C LYS A 33 -23.58 -36.11 -9.70
N ILE A 34 -23.83 -36.48 -8.44
CA ILE A 34 -24.07 -35.54 -7.33
C ILE A 34 -22.84 -34.66 -7.11
N GLU A 35 -21.66 -35.25 -6.98
CA GLU A 35 -20.40 -34.50 -6.73
C GLU A 35 -20.06 -33.50 -7.85
N ARG A 36 -20.47 -33.80 -9.08
CA ARG A 36 -20.32 -32.90 -10.23
C ARG A 36 -21.49 -31.92 -10.40
N GLY A 37 -22.53 -32.03 -9.59
CA GLY A 37 -23.73 -31.22 -9.66
C GLY A 37 -24.55 -31.44 -10.94
N GLN A 38 -24.55 -32.66 -11.47
CA GLN A 38 -25.22 -33.08 -12.71
C GLN A 38 -26.59 -33.75 -12.46
N THR A 39 -26.95 -34.02 -11.21
CA THR A 39 -28.25 -34.59 -10.83
C THR A 39 -28.75 -33.96 -9.55
N SER A 40 -30.06 -33.86 -9.38
CA SER A 40 -30.68 -33.60 -8.09
C SER A 40 -30.55 -34.82 -7.18
N TYR A 41 -30.63 -34.58 -5.87
CA TYR A 41 -30.59 -35.58 -4.81
C TYR A 41 -31.69 -35.26 -3.78
N SER A 42 -32.14 -36.26 -3.04
CA SER A 42 -33.11 -36.07 -1.95
C SER A 42 -32.42 -35.66 -0.65
N SER A 43 -33.17 -35.06 0.29
CA SER A 43 -32.71 -34.79 1.65
C SER A 43 -32.29 -36.08 2.39
N GLU A 44 -32.96 -37.20 2.11
CA GLU A 44 -32.62 -38.51 2.64
C GLU A 44 -31.21 -38.96 2.26
N ILE A 45 -30.80 -38.80 0.99
CA ILE A 45 -29.43 -39.13 0.54
C ILE A 45 -28.40 -38.25 1.26
N ILE A 46 -28.71 -36.96 1.47
CA ILE A 46 -27.83 -36.05 2.21
C ILE A 46 -27.70 -36.46 3.66
N GLY A 47 -28.80 -36.82 4.33
CA GLY A 47 -28.78 -37.35 5.70
C GLY A 47 -27.87 -38.58 5.83
N LEU A 48 -28.02 -39.55 4.91
CA LEU A 48 -27.20 -40.77 4.91
C LEU A 48 -25.72 -40.50 4.62
N PHE A 49 -25.40 -39.51 3.76
CA PHE A 49 -24.00 -39.08 3.56
C PHE A 49 -23.45 -38.34 4.77
N SER A 50 -24.24 -37.49 5.43
CA SER A 50 -23.88 -36.77 6.65
C SER A 50 -23.51 -37.75 7.77
N GLU A 51 -24.34 -38.77 8.00
CA GLU A 51 -24.07 -39.83 8.98
C GLU A 51 -22.76 -40.57 8.68
N ARG A 52 -22.55 -40.94 7.40
CA ARG A 52 -21.36 -41.69 6.97
C ARG A 52 -20.07 -40.88 7.04
N LEU A 53 -20.16 -39.58 6.78
CA LEU A 53 -19.00 -38.67 6.82
C LEU A 53 -18.80 -38.05 8.21
N HIS A 54 -19.71 -38.29 9.16
CA HIS A 54 -19.72 -37.71 10.50
C HIS A 54 -19.64 -36.17 10.48
N ILE A 55 -20.43 -35.55 9.61
CA ILE A 55 -20.50 -34.10 9.42
C ILE A 55 -21.94 -33.65 9.16
N ASP A 56 -22.21 -32.36 9.34
CA ASP A 56 -23.43 -31.74 8.86
C ASP A 56 -23.21 -31.15 7.45
N ILE A 57 -23.66 -31.87 6.42
CA ILE A 57 -23.56 -31.42 5.03
C ILE A 57 -24.53 -30.25 4.76
N GLU A 58 -25.71 -30.23 5.39
CA GLU A 58 -26.70 -29.17 5.20
C GLU A 58 -26.18 -27.83 5.73
N GLU A 59 -25.54 -27.84 6.91
CA GLU A 59 -24.84 -26.67 7.44
C GLU A 59 -23.76 -26.19 6.46
N GLY A 60 -22.98 -27.12 5.89
CA GLY A 60 -21.98 -26.81 4.87
C GLY A 60 -22.57 -26.11 3.64
N ILE A 61 -23.74 -26.58 3.15
CA ILE A 61 -24.45 -25.99 2.01
C ILE A 61 -24.91 -24.57 2.35
N ILE A 62 -25.50 -24.36 3.52
CA ILE A 62 -25.95 -23.03 3.98
C ILE A 62 -24.76 -22.07 4.09
N ARG A 63 -23.65 -22.52 4.65
CA ARG A 63 -22.40 -21.73 4.76
C ARG A 63 -21.87 -21.36 3.37
N LEU A 64 -21.89 -22.28 2.42
CA LEU A 64 -21.43 -22.03 1.05
C LEU A 64 -22.37 -21.07 0.29
N GLY A 65 -23.69 -21.19 0.49
CA GLY A 65 -24.67 -20.26 -0.07
C GLY A 65 -24.50 -18.83 0.45
N ASN A 66 -23.94 -18.66 1.64
CA ASN A 66 -23.64 -17.35 2.23
C ASN A 66 -22.19 -16.88 1.97
N MET A 67 -21.35 -17.68 1.32
CA MET A 67 -19.91 -17.44 1.18
C MET A 67 -19.61 -16.14 0.42
N GLU A 68 -20.25 -15.94 -0.72
CA GLU A 68 -20.07 -14.74 -1.55
C GLU A 68 -20.34 -13.46 -0.75
N LYS A 69 -21.46 -13.42 -0.01
CA LYS A 69 -21.82 -12.29 0.86
C LYS A 69 -20.78 -12.07 1.97
N GLN A 70 -20.26 -13.14 2.58
CA GLN A 70 -19.22 -13.05 3.60
C GLN A 70 -17.91 -12.49 3.03
N LEU A 71 -17.49 -12.96 1.86
CA LEU A 71 -16.30 -12.46 1.17
C LEU A 71 -16.45 -10.99 0.78
N HIS A 72 -17.60 -10.56 0.26
CA HIS A 72 -17.86 -9.14 -0.02
C HIS A 72 -17.88 -8.29 1.24
N ARG A 73 -18.46 -8.79 2.35
CA ARG A 73 -18.42 -8.12 3.65
C ARG A 73 -17.00 -7.97 4.18
N TRP A 74 -16.18 -9.01 4.02
CA TRP A 74 -14.78 -8.98 4.41
C TRP A 74 -14.00 -7.96 3.57
N HIS A 75 -14.19 -8.00 2.25
CA HIS A 75 -13.61 -7.06 1.31
C HIS A 75 -13.96 -5.61 1.68
N ASN A 76 -15.25 -5.31 1.91
CA ASN A 76 -15.68 -3.99 2.33
C ASN A 76 -15.04 -3.57 3.68
N SER A 77 -14.96 -4.48 4.64
CA SER A 77 -14.31 -4.20 5.93
C SER A 77 -12.82 -3.86 5.79
N ILE A 78 -12.13 -4.50 4.84
CA ILE A 78 -10.74 -4.20 4.47
C ILE A 78 -10.64 -2.80 3.84
N ILE A 79 -11.52 -2.47 2.89
CA ILE A 79 -11.57 -1.14 2.23
C ILE A 79 -11.80 -0.03 3.26
N MET A 80 -12.70 -0.27 4.21
CA MET A 80 -13.07 0.63 5.32
C MET A 80 -12.03 0.66 6.45
N GLN A 81 -10.99 -0.19 6.41
CA GLN A 81 -9.95 -0.32 7.44
C GLN A 81 -10.52 -0.60 8.85
N ARG A 82 -11.65 -1.30 8.94
CA ARG A 82 -12.30 -1.63 10.23
C ARG A 82 -11.70 -2.89 10.83
N MET A 83 -10.50 -2.79 11.41
CA MET A 83 -9.69 -3.94 11.84
C MET A 83 -10.45 -4.96 12.71
N LYS A 84 -11.28 -4.51 13.65
CA LYS A 84 -12.12 -5.42 14.46
C LYS A 84 -13.06 -6.27 13.61
N ALA A 85 -13.68 -5.69 12.58
CA ALA A 85 -14.57 -6.40 11.66
C ALA A 85 -13.79 -7.29 10.67
N VAL A 86 -12.61 -6.83 10.23
CA VAL A 86 -11.69 -7.61 9.39
C VAL A 86 -11.28 -8.89 10.09
N GLU A 87 -10.80 -8.80 11.33
CA GLU A 87 -10.36 -9.97 12.11
C GLU A 87 -11.53 -10.90 12.48
N LYS A 88 -12.70 -10.34 12.80
CA LYS A 88 -13.90 -11.15 13.05
C LYS A 88 -14.28 -11.98 11.83
N THR A 89 -14.42 -11.34 10.67
CA THR A 89 -14.85 -12.03 9.44
C THR A 89 -13.79 -13.02 8.95
N LYS A 90 -12.50 -12.71 9.16
CA LYS A 90 -11.39 -13.64 8.87
C LYS A 90 -11.53 -14.95 9.65
N LYS A 91 -11.79 -14.87 10.97
CA LYS A 91 -12.01 -16.07 11.80
C LYS A 91 -13.20 -16.89 11.33
N GLU A 92 -14.32 -16.24 11.02
CA GLU A 92 -15.53 -16.89 10.48
C GLU A 92 -15.22 -17.64 9.15
N LEU A 93 -14.40 -17.05 8.28
CA LEU A 93 -13.96 -17.68 7.03
C LEU A 93 -12.98 -18.84 7.26
N GLU A 94 -12.04 -18.72 8.20
CA GLU A 94 -11.08 -19.78 8.54
C GLU A 94 -11.75 -21.03 9.13
N GLU A 95 -12.90 -20.86 9.79
CA GLU A 95 -13.76 -21.98 10.27
C GLU A 95 -14.48 -22.72 9.13
N THR A 96 -14.34 -22.28 7.87
CA THR A 96 -14.96 -22.93 6.71
C THR A 96 -13.90 -23.65 5.85
N PRO A 97 -13.58 -24.93 6.13
CA PRO A 97 -12.41 -25.62 5.57
C PRO A 97 -12.51 -25.91 4.07
N PHE A 98 -13.70 -25.84 3.48
CA PHE A 98 -13.93 -26.15 2.07
C PHE A 98 -13.86 -24.94 1.13
N ILE A 99 -13.60 -23.72 1.65
CA ILE A 99 -13.47 -22.52 0.80
C ILE A 99 -12.47 -22.76 -0.33
N SER A 100 -11.33 -23.36 -0.01
CA SER A 100 -10.27 -23.63 -0.99
C SER A 100 -10.59 -24.68 -2.05
N PHE A 101 -11.71 -25.39 -1.91
CA PHE A 101 -12.20 -26.36 -2.89
C PHE A 101 -13.44 -25.84 -3.65
N SER A 102 -13.89 -24.64 -3.32
CA SER A 102 -15.02 -23.98 -3.95
C SER A 102 -14.59 -23.08 -5.12
N ASN A 103 -15.55 -22.57 -5.87
CA ASN A 103 -15.29 -21.56 -6.91
C ASN A 103 -14.83 -20.21 -6.31
N TYR A 104 -14.93 -20.04 -5.00
CA TYR A 104 -14.55 -18.81 -4.30
C TYR A 104 -13.09 -18.78 -3.84
N ASP A 105 -12.32 -19.86 -4.01
CA ASP A 105 -10.89 -19.88 -3.62
C ASP A 105 -10.08 -18.72 -4.23
N PRO A 106 -10.16 -18.38 -5.53
CA PRO A 106 -9.39 -17.25 -6.07
C PRO A 106 -9.76 -15.92 -5.40
N LEU A 107 -11.06 -15.65 -5.20
CA LEU A 107 -11.53 -14.45 -4.50
C LEU A 107 -11.03 -14.43 -3.05
N TYR A 108 -11.18 -15.53 -2.32
CA TYR A 108 -10.72 -15.64 -0.94
C TYR A 108 -9.22 -15.38 -0.81
N ARG A 109 -8.39 -15.99 -1.67
CA ARG A 109 -6.93 -15.76 -1.69
C ARG A 109 -6.57 -14.32 -2.04
N LEU A 110 -7.27 -13.69 -2.98
CA LEU A 110 -7.06 -12.27 -3.29
C LEU A 110 -7.38 -11.38 -2.09
N LEU A 111 -8.44 -11.67 -1.34
CA LEU A 111 -8.78 -10.95 -0.12
C LEU A 111 -7.80 -11.23 1.03
N GLN A 112 -7.25 -12.45 1.13
CA GLN A 112 -6.14 -12.76 2.03
C GLN A 112 -4.89 -11.93 1.68
N ALA A 113 -4.53 -11.80 0.41
CA ALA A 113 -3.45 -10.94 -0.03
C ALA A 113 -3.70 -9.47 0.39
N ARG A 114 -4.93 -8.96 0.20
CA ARG A 114 -5.30 -7.61 0.69
C ARG A 114 -5.16 -7.48 2.21
N TYR A 115 -5.55 -8.50 2.96
CA TYR A 115 -5.40 -8.53 4.41
C TYR A 115 -3.93 -8.47 4.82
N TYR A 116 -3.05 -9.26 4.20
CA TYR A 116 -1.62 -9.22 4.51
C TYR A 116 -0.95 -7.89 4.12
N ILE A 117 -1.39 -7.25 3.03
CA ILE A 117 -0.97 -5.88 2.72
C ILE A 117 -1.34 -4.92 3.85
N LEU A 118 -2.55 -5.02 4.41
CA LEU A 118 -3.00 -4.16 5.51
C LEU A 118 -2.16 -4.37 6.78
N GLN A 119 -1.63 -5.58 6.97
CA GLN A 119 -0.69 -5.93 8.05
C GLN A 119 0.78 -5.64 7.69
N SER A 120 1.06 -5.08 6.51
CA SER A 120 2.42 -4.85 5.97
C SER A 120 3.26 -6.13 5.82
N ASP A 121 2.62 -7.30 5.66
CA ASP A 121 3.27 -8.59 5.41
C ASP A 121 3.37 -8.85 3.89
N PHE A 122 4.40 -8.26 3.28
CA PHE A 122 4.60 -8.30 1.83
C PHE A 122 5.11 -9.66 1.33
N ASP A 123 5.79 -10.43 2.17
CA ASP A 123 6.29 -11.75 1.80
C ASP A 123 5.12 -12.74 1.61
N LYS A 124 4.19 -12.79 2.57
CA LYS A 124 2.97 -13.61 2.42
C LYS A 124 2.11 -13.15 1.25
N THR A 125 1.99 -11.84 1.08
CA THR A 125 1.27 -11.26 -0.07
C THR A 125 1.87 -11.75 -1.39
N TYR A 126 3.20 -11.71 -1.52
CA TYR A 126 3.90 -12.16 -2.73
C TYR A 126 3.66 -13.65 -3.01
N VAL A 127 3.79 -14.51 -2.00
CA VAL A 127 3.54 -15.95 -2.12
C VAL A 127 2.13 -16.23 -2.63
N ILE A 128 1.12 -15.56 -2.07
CA ILE A 128 -0.27 -15.72 -2.50
C ILE A 128 -0.45 -15.29 -3.97
N LEU A 129 0.13 -14.15 -4.36
CA LEU A 129 0.03 -13.66 -5.72
C LEU A 129 0.70 -14.59 -6.75
N GLN A 130 1.82 -15.24 -6.40
CA GLN A 130 2.44 -16.24 -7.27
C GLN A 130 1.57 -17.48 -7.41
N HIS A 131 0.99 -17.97 -6.31
CA HIS A 131 0.08 -19.12 -6.36
C HIS A 131 -1.16 -18.83 -7.19
N ILE A 132 -1.77 -17.65 -7.05
CA ILE A 132 -2.94 -17.28 -7.87
C ILE A 132 -2.60 -17.32 -9.37
N LYS A 133 -1.47 -16.73 -9.77
CA LYS A 133 -1.04 -16.72 -11.18
C LYS A 133 -0.77 -18.13 -11.74
N ARG A 134 -0.25 -19.04 -10.91
CA ARG A 134 0.04 -20.43 -11.29
C ARG A 134 -1.21 -21.29 -11.34
N ASP A 135 -2.05 -21.19 -10.31
CA ASP A 135 -3.16 -22.10 -10.07
C ASP A 135 -4.43 -21.67 -10.84
N TYR A 136 -4.54 -20.39 -11.21
CA TYR A 136 -5.67 -19.80 -11.95
C TYR A 136 -5.18 -19.03 -13.18
N PRO A 137 -4.81 -19.72 -14.28
CA PRO A 137 -4.43 -19.06 -15.52
C PRO A 137 -5.57 -18.22 -16.13
N GLU A 138 -6.81 -18.62 -15.88
CA GLU A 138 -8.02 -17.88 -16.26
C GLU A 138 -8.85 -17.57 -15.00
N LEU A 139 -9.04 -16.28 -14.73
CA LEU A 139 -9.87 -15.79 -13.64
C LEU A 139 -11.17 -15.22 -14.21
N PRO A 140 -12.29 -15.30 -13.47
CA PRO A 140 -13.49 -14.55 -13.82
C PRO A 140 -13.20 -13.03 -13.88
N PRO A 141 -14.00 -12.26 -14.63
CA PRO A 141 -13.74 -10.83 -14.88
C PRO A 141 -13.48 -10.02 -13.60
N TYR A 142 -14.27 -10.22 -12.56
CA TYR A 142 -14.12 -9.52 -11.29
C TYR A 142 -12.78 -9.84 -10.61
N GLU A 143 -12.44 -11.12 -10.43
CA GLU A 143 -11.22 -11.58 -9.79
C GLU A 143 -9.97 -11.20 -10.59
N LYS A 144 -10.05 -11.21 -11.93
CA LYS A 144 -8.98 -10.73 -12.80
C LYS A 144 -8.65 -9.26 -12.51
N ASN A 145 -9.67 -8.41 -12.45
CA ASN A 145 -9.50 -6.99 -12.12
C ASN A 145 -9.10 -6.77 -10.66
N LEU A 146 -9.59 -7.60 -9.74
CA LEU A 146 -9.14 -7.60 -8.34
C LEU A 146 -7.66 -7.97 -8.24
N LEU A 147 -7.17 -8.97 -8.99
CA LEU A 147 -5.75 -9.33 -9.04
C LEU A 147 -4.88 -8.16 -9.50
N LEU A 148 -5.29 -7.46 -10.58
CA LEU A 148 -4.61 -6.24 -11.04
C LEU A 148 -4.58 -5.18 -9.93
N HIS A 149 -5.71 -4.97 -9.26
CA HIS A 149 -5.80 -4.01 -8.17
C HIS A 149 -4.86 -4.40 -7.00
N VAL A 150 -4.86 -5.66 -6.55
CA VAL A 150 -4.00 -6.14 -5.47
C VAL A 150 -2.52 -6.04 -5.84
N LEU A 151 -2.15 -6.39 -7.08
CA LEU A 151 -0.78 -6.19 -7.59
C LEU A 151 -0.38 -4.71 -7.56
N GLY A 152 -1.27 -3.82 -7.99
CA GLY A 152 -1.06 -2.38 -7.92
C GLY A 152 -0.81 -1.90 -6.49
N ILE A 153 -1.65 -2.31 -5.54
CA ILE A 153 -1.47 -1.97 -4.11
C ILE A 153 -0.15 -2.56 -3.59
N TYR A 154 0.18 -3.81 -3.92
CA TYR A 154 1.44 -4.44 -3.52
C TYR A 154 2.65 -3.65 -4.02
N TYR A 155 2.66 -3.22 -5.29
CA TYR A 155 3.75 -2.41 -5.83
C TYR A 155 3.83 -1.01 -5.20
N ILE A 156 2.70 -0.43 -4.79
CA ILE A 156 2.68 0.85 -4.05
C ILE A 156 3.22 0.67 -2.62
N ALA A 157 2.83 -0.41 -1.94
CA ALA A 157 3.05 -0.59 -0.52
C ALA A 157 4.38 -1.27 -0.17
N ASN A 158 4.90 -2.15 -1.03
CA ASN A 158 6.19 -2.83 -0.83
C ASN A 158 7.36 -1.87 -1.13
N TYR A 159 7.54 -0.90 -0.22
CA TYR A 159 8.50 0.21 -0.28
C TYR A 159 9.90 -0.15 0.25
N ASN A 160 10.07 -1.35 0.83
CA ASN A 160 11.34 -1.75 1.45
C ASN A 160 12.49 -1.82 0.44
N SER A 161 12.20 -2.02 -0.85
CA SER A 161 13.14 -1.68 -1.92
C SER A 161 12.79 -0.30 -2.44
N SER A 162 13.72 0.63 -2.30
CA SER A 162 13.72 1.99 -2.81
C SER A 162 13.51 2.14 -4.34
N ASN A 163 13.04 1.11 -5.04
CA ASN A 163 13.02 0.98 -6.49
C ASN A 163 11.75 1.58 -7.10
N THR A 164 11.86 2.72 -7.80
CA THR A 164 10.69 3.32 -8.49
C THR A 164 10.22 2.54 -9.72
N GLU A 165 10.89 1.44 -10.09
CA GLU A 165 10.33 0.45 -11.02
C GLU A 165 8.98 -0.08 -10.54
N ASN A 166 8.80 -0.24 -9.22
CA ASN A 166 7.52 -0.63 -8.64
C ASN A 166 6.44 0.44 -8.86
N HIS A 167 6.79 1.74 -8.82
CA HIS A 167 5.82 2.82 -9.07
C HIS A 167 5.32 2.79 -10.53
N GLN A 168 6.22 2.58 -11.49
CA GLN A 168 5.83 2.43 -12.89
C GLN A 168 5.01 1.16 -13.12
N LYS A 169 5.39 0.03 -12.50
CA LYS A 169 4.61 -1.21 -12.52
C LYS A 169 3.21 -1.01 -11.94
N ALA A 170 3.08 -0.27 -10.84
CA ALA A 170 1.79 0.05 -10.23
C ALA A 170 0.89 0.81 -11.21
N VAL A 171 1.40 1.87 -11.86
CA VAL A 171 0.63 2.61 -12.87
C VAL A 171 0.25 1.69 -14.04
N LYS A 172 1.18 0.88 -14.55
CA LYS A 172 0.91 -0.02 -15.68
C LYS A 172 -0.24 -0.98 -15.36
N VAL A 173 -0.14 -1.70 -14.25
CA VAL A 173 -1.13 -2.73 -13.85
C VAL A 173 -2.47 -2.11 -13.49
N LEU A 174 -2.50 -0.99 -12.75
CA LEU A 174 -3.76 -0.35 -12.36
C LEU A 174 -4.52 0.26 -13.55
N LYS A 175 -3.83 0.62 -14.64
CA LYS A 175 -4.47 1.10 -15.88
C LYS A 175 -5.10 -0.01 -16.71
N GLU A 176 -4.72 -1.26 -16.49
CA GLU A 176 -5.31 -2.43 -17.17
C GLU A 176 -6.65 -2.84 -16.55
N ILE A 177 -7.04 -2.24 -15.42
CA ILE A 177 -8.34 -2.50 -14.78
C ILE A 177 -9.46 -2.03 -15.70
N ASP A 178 -10.34 -2.96 -16.07
CA ASP A 178 -11.61 -2.67 -16.69
C ASP A 178 -12.61 -2.23 -15.60
N LYS A 179 -12.99 -0.96 -15.67
CA LYS A 179 -13.90 -0.33 -14.69
C LYS A 179 -15.32 -0.90 -14.75
N ASP A 180 -15.76 -1.33 -15.94
CA ASP A 180 -17.14 -1.76 -16.19
C ASP A 180 -17.33 -3.21 -15.71
N GLU A 181 -16.27 -4.02 -15.78
CA GLU A 181 -16.23 -5.36 -15.18
C GLU A 181 -15.90 -5.36 -13.69
N TYR A 182 -15.05 -4.44 -13.21
CA TYR A 182 -14.58 -4.49 -11.82
C TYR A 182 -15.57 -3.91 -10.81
N GLY A 183 -16.22 -2.79 -11.15
CA GLY A 183 -17.26 -2.18 -10.31
C GLY A 183 -16.82 -1.71 -8.92
N ASN A 184 -15.52 -1.72 -8.57
CA ASN A 184 -15.01 -1.24 -7.28
C ASN A 184 -14.19 0.06 -7.45
N PRO A 185 -14.76 1.25 -7.17
CA PRO A 185 -14.10 2.54 -7.39
C PRO A 185 -12.90 2.83 -6.48
N GLU A 186 -12.59 2.00 -5.47
CA GLU A 186 -11.41 2.18 -4.62
C GLU A 186 -10.11 2.21 -5.45
N TYR A 187 -10.06 1.53 -6.59
CA TYR A 187 -8.86 1.51 -7.44
C TYR A 187 -8.43 2.91 -7.91
N TYR A 188 -9.36 3.87 -8.01
CA TYR A 188 -9.03 5.26 -8.34
C TYR A 188 -8.07 5.87 -7.32
N TYR A 189 -8.20 5.52 -6.03
CA TYR A 189 -7.29 5.99 -4.99
C TYR A 189 -5.88 5.47 -5.21
N HIS A 190 -5.74 4.16 -5.42
CA HIS A 190 -4.42 3.55 -5.63
C HIS A 190 -3.79 4.01 -6.94
N LEU A 191 -4.59 4.23 -8.00
CA LEU A 191 -4.12 4.81 -9.24
C LEU A 191 -3.64 6.26 -9.06
N ALA A 192 -4.34 7.05 -8.25
CA ALA A 192 -3.92 8.40 -7.89
C ALA A 192 -2.56 8.40 -7.15
N VAL A 193 -2.39 7.49 -6.19
CA VAL A 193 -1.13 7.31 -5.46
C VAL A 193 -0.01 6.89 -6.41
N ALA A 194 -0.26 5.96 -7.32
CA ALA A 194 0.72 5.54 -8.33
C ALA A 194 1.13 6.71 -9.25
N TYR A 195 0.19 7.55 -9.69
CA TYR A 195 0.51 8.74 -10.48
C TYR A 195 1.28 9.80 -9.69
N TYR A 196 0.98 9.97 -8.40
CA TYR A 196 1.75 10.85 -7.53
C TYR A 196 3.22 10.41 -7.45
N TRP A 197 3.47 9.11 -7.32
CA TRP A 197 4.83 8.57 -7.23
C TRP A 197 5.69 8.75 -8.49
N ILE A 198 5.06 8.91 -9.65
CA ILE A 198 5.75 9.22 -10.91
C ILE A 198 5.65 10.72 -11.29
N ASP A 199 5.36 11.59 -10.32
CA ASP A 199 5.24 13.05 -10.45
C ASP A 199 4.20 13.53 -11.49
N SER A 200 3.22 12.69 -11.81
CA SER A 200 2.12 13.03 -12.73
C SER A 200 0.99 13.75 -12.00
N LYS A 201 1.27 14.97 -11.52
CA LYS A 201 0.39 15.76 -10.62
C LYS A 201 -1.06 15.90 -11.07
N VAL A 202 -1.29 16.25 -12.34
CA VAL A 202 -2.65 16.44 -12.89
C VAL A 202 -3.46 15.15 -12.82
N LYS A 203 -2.87 14.02 -13.19
CA LYS A 203 -3.54 12.71 -13.12
C LYS A 203 -3.74 12.27 -11.67
N ALA A 204 -2.74 12.47 -10.82
CA ALA A 204 -2.86 12.18 -9.39
C ALA A 204 -4.04 12.93 -8.77
N TYR A 205 -4.18 14.23 -9.06
CA TYR A 205 -5.29 15.05 -8.60
C TYR A 205 -6.64 14.53 -9.11
N ALA A 206 -6.78 14.34 -10.43
CA ALA A 206 -8.04 13.93 -11.05
C ALA A 206 -8.54 12.55 -10.56
N PHE A 207 -7.63 11.60 -10.33
CA PHE A 207 -8.00 10.29 -9.79
C PHE A 207 -8.27 10.33 -8.28
N ALA A 208 -7.54 11.17 -7.53
CA ALA A 208 -7.81 11.37 -6.10
C ALA A 208 -9.19 11.99 -5.87
N GLU A 209 -9.62 12.93 -6.72
CA GLU A 209 -10.96 13.53 -6.68
C GLU A 209 -12.06 12.49 -6.90
N LYS A 210 -11.90 11.59 -7.89
CA LYS A 210 -12.83 10.48 -8.13
C LYS A 210 -12.94 9.57 -6.90
N ALA A 211 -11.81 9.24 -6.28
CA ALA A 211 -11.76 8.44 -5.07
C ALA A 211 -12.41 9.15 -3.88
N LEU A 212 -12.17 10.45 -3.72
CA LEU A 212 -12.76 11.27 -2.65
C LEU A 212 -14.29 11.24 -2.70
N ARG A 213 -14.88 11.46 -3.88
CA ARG A 213 -16.33 11.37 -4.08
C ARG A 213 -16.88 10.01 -3.65
N HIS A 214 -16.28 8.93 -4.13
CA HIS A 214 -16.68 7.57 -3.76
C HIS A 214 -16.58 7.32 -2.25
N PHE A 215 -15.48 7.73 -1.61
CA PHE A 215 -15.31 7.52 -0.17
C PHE A 215 -16.28 8.36 0.66
N LYS A 216 -16.66 9.56 0.20
CA LYS A 216 -17.74 10.34 0.83
C LYS A 216 -19.10 9.64 0.68
N GLU A 217 -19.45 9.18 -0.51
CA GLU A 217 -20.72 8.46 -0.78
C GLU A 217 -20.87 7.16 0.04
N THR A 218 -19.75 6.48 0.29
CA THR A 218 -19.70 5.22 1.05
C THR A 218 -19.44 5.41 2.55
N ASN A 219 -19.38 6.65 3.05
CA ASN A 219 -19.04 6.99 4.44
C ASN A 219 -17.68 6.42 4.92
N ASN A 220 -16.72 6.29 4.00
CA ASN A 220 -15.34 5.88 4.29
C ASN A 220 -14.46 7.10 4.61
N PHE A 221 -14.74 7.77 5.73
CA PHE A 221 -14.11 9.06 6.06
C PHE A 221 -12.57 8.97 6.18
N LEU A 222 -12.02 7.87 6.68
CA LEU A 222 -10.56 7.68 6.75
C LEU A 222 -9.90 7.66 5.36
N ARG A 223 -10.56 7.03 4.38
CA ARG A 223 -10.08 7.02 2.99
C ARG A 223 -10.37 8.34 2.27
N ALA A 224 -11.47 9.02 2.61
CA ALA A 224 -11.75 10.37 2.12
C ALA A 224 -10.63 11.34 2.54
N ILE A 225 -10.20 11.32 3.81
CA ILE A 225 -9.07 12.12 4.31
C ILE A 225 -7.79 11.82 3.50
N ASN A 226 -7.50 10.55 3.22
CA ASN A 226 -6.33 10.18 2.41
C ASN A 226 -6.40 10.73 0.98
N ALA A 227 -7.57 10.65 0.34
CA ALA A 227 -7.77 11.13 -1.03
C ALA A 227 -7.66 12.67 -1.10
N GLU A 228 -8.30 13.37 -0.17
CA GLU A 228 -8.26 14.84 -0.09
C GLU A 228 -6.85 15.34 0.26
N SER A 229 -6.15 14.67 1.19
CA SER A 229 -4.74 14.98 1.48
C SER A 229 -3.85 14.80 0.24
N LEU A 230 -4.13 13.81 -0.61
CA LEU A 230 -3.35 13.60 -1.83
C LEU A 230 -3.58 14.72 -2.84
N MET A 231 -4.82 15.21 -2.96
CA MET A 231 -5.18 16.38 -3.77
C MET A 231 -4.43 17.62 -3.29
N LEU A 232 -4.46 17.91 -1.99
CA LEU A 232 -3.77 19.07 -1.40
C LEU A 232 -2.25 19.01 -1.61
N LEU A 233 -1.63 17.83 -1.59
CA LEU A 233 -0.21 17.67 -1.90
C LEU A 233 0.12 18.08 -3.35
N GLN A 234 -0.78 17.84 -4.31
CA GLN A 234 -0.55 18.19 -5.72
C GLN A 234 -0.63 19.70 -5.94
N ILE A 235 -1.66 20.33 -5.35
CA ILE A 235 -1.89 21.79 -5.45
C ILE A 235 -0.81 22.56 -4.68
N GLY A 236 -0.32 22.02 -3.56
CA GLY A 236 0.81 22.58 -2.81
C GLY A 236 2.12 22.72 -3.60
N GLY A 237 2.17 22.09 -4.78
CA GLY A 237 3.16 22.30 -5.82
C GLY A 237 3.37 23.76 -6.20
N ASP A 238 2.27 24.49 -6.33
CA ASP A 238 2.22 25.84 -6.88
C ASP A 238 2.29 26.89 -5.76
N ILE A 239 3.30 27.75 -5.84
CA ILE A 239 3.50 28.84 -4.89
C ILE A 239 2.52 30.00 -5.10
N HIS A 240 1.80 30.04 -6.24
CA HIS A 240 0.85 31.07 -6.60
C HIS A 240 -0.60 30.77 -6.18
N LEU A 241 -0.87 29.55 -5.70
CA LEU A 241 -2.17 29.16 -5.14
C LEU A 241 -2.38 29.72 -3.73
N ASP A 242 -3.65 30.01 -3.37
CA ASP A 242 -4.01 30.59 -2.09
C ASP A 242 -3.62 29.65 -0.93
N PHE A 243 -2.52 30.00 -0.27
CA PHE A 243 -2.01 29.25 0.87
C PHE A 243 -2.97 29.31 2.06
N LYS A 244 -3.84 30.34 2.15
CA LYS A 244 -4.85 30.44 3.20
C LYS A 244 -5.88 29.32 3.07
N GLU A 245 -6.50 29.18 1.91
CA GLU A 245 -7.48 28.12 1.65
C GLU A 245 -6.87 26.73 1.88
N MET A 246 -5.65 26.50 1.38
CA MET A 246 -4.94 25.24 1.59
C MET A 246 -4.73 24.91 3.07
N LYS A 247 -4.32 25.90 3.88
CA LYS A 247 -4.15 25.71 5.33
C LYS A 247 -5.47 25.36 5.99
N GLU A 248 -6.54 26.08 5.66
CA GLU A 248 -7.88 25.82 6.18
C GLU A 248 -8.32 24.39 5.84
N SER A 249 -8.14 23.93 4.60
CA SER A 249 -8.41 22.54 4.23
C SER A 249 -7.61 21.52 5.06
N TYR A 250 -6.29 21.74 5.25
CA TYR A 250 -5.49 20.86 6.10
C TYR A 250 -5.96 20.86 7.55
N TYR A 251 -6.30 22.01 8.12
CA TYR A 251 -6.78 22.10 9.50
C TYR A 251 -8.13 21.40 9.68
N ASN A 252 -9.04 21.51 8.71
CA ASN A 252 -10.30 20.77 8.71
C ASN A 252 -10.05 19.25 8.71
N LEU A 253 -9.16 18.76 7.82
CA LEU A 253 -8.81 17.33 7.79
C LEU A 253 -8.13 16.85 9.08
N ILE A 254 -7.32 17.71 9.72
CA ILE A 254 -6.69 17.40 11.01
C ILE A 254 -7.78 17.26 12.08
N HIS A 255 -8.72 18.20 12.14
CA HIS A 255 -9.84 18.14 13.08
C HIS A 255 -10.73 16.90 12.85
N ASP A 256 -11.03 16.57 11.60
CA ASP A 256 -11.79 15.36 11.25
C ASP A 256 -11.03 14.10 11.70
N SER A 257 -9.72 14.06 11.51
CA SER A 257 -8.90 12.92 11.94
C SER A 257 -8.87 12.75 13.47
N GLU A 258 -8.94 13.84 14.23
CA GLU A 258 -9.05 13.80 15.70
C GLU A 258 -10.43 13.27 16.13
N THR A 259 -11.49 13.77 15.49
CA THR A 259 -12.88 13.35 15.74
C THR A 259 -13.09 11.87 15.45
N LEU A 260 -12.41 11.34 14.42
CA LEU A 260 -12.42 9.93 14.05
C LEU A 260 -11.45 9.07 14.86
N ASN A 261 -10.70 9.66 15.82
CA ASN A 261 -9.66 8.99 16.60
C ASN A 261 -8.62 8.28 15.72
N ALA A 262 -8.13 8.97 14.69
CA ALA A 262 -7.18 8.48 13.69
C ALA A 262 -5.82 9.21 13.80
N PRO A 263 -5.00 8.89 14.83
CA PRO A 263 -3.74 9.59 15.08
C PRO A 263 -2.71 9.42 13.95
N ASP A 264 -2.76 8.31 13.22
CA ASP A 264 -1.91 8.07 12.04
C ASP A 264 -2.21 9.09 10.93
N LYS A 265 -3.49 9.38 10.68
CA LYS A 265 -3.96 10.37 9.71
C LYS A 265 -3.59 11.78 10.14
N LYS A 266 -3.80 12.13 11.41
CA LYS A 266 -3.35 13.41 11.97
C LYS A 266 -1.85 13.62 11.75
N GLY A 267 -1.02 12.64 12.12
CA GLY A 267 0.43 12.74 11.95
C GLY A 267 0.86 12.87 10.49
N MET A 268 0.16 12.21 9.55
CA MET A 268 0.38 12.37 8.11
C MET A 268 0.06 13.80 7.65
N LEU A 269 -1.11 14.33 8.01
CA LEU A 269 -1.58 15.65 7.63
C LEU A 269 -0.67 16.77 8.18
N LEU A 270 -0.27 16.66 9.45
CA LEU A 270 0.69 17.59 10.07
C LEU A 270 2.03 17.62 9.32
N ASN A 271 2.56 16.45 8.95
CA ASN A 271 3.78 16.37 8.16
C ASN A 271 3.58 16.97 6.75
N ASN A 272 2.45 16.71 6.10
CA ASN A 272 2.16 17.24 4.78
C ASN A 272 2.01 18.77 4.79
N LEU A 273 1.28 19.33 5.77
CA LEU A 273 1.17 20.77 5.96
C LEU A 273 2.54 21.40 6.32
N GLY A 274 3.31 20.75 7.19
CA GLY A 274 4.69 21.17 7.50
C GLY A 274 5.57 21.24 6.25
N TYR A 275 5.40 20.31 5.31
CA TYR A 275 6.08 20.35 4.01
C TYR A 275 5.65 21.54 3.15
N GLN A 276 4.37 21.94 3.19
CA GLN A 276 3.88 23.13 2.48
C GLN A 276 4.47 24.44 3.03
N TYR A 277 4.63 24.54 4.34
CA TYR A 277 5.35 25.65 4.98
C TYR A 277 6.83 25.63 4.61
N PHE A 278 7.47 24.45 4.67
CA PHE A 278 8.89 24.30 4.33
C PHE A 278 9.19 24.75 2.89
N LYS A 279 8.31 24.39 1.93
CA LYS A 279 8.44 24.82 0.53
C LYS A 279 8.34 26.33 0.33
N ARG A 280 7.67 27.03 1.24
CA ARG A 280 7.52 28.49 1.25
C ARG A 280 8.56 29.17 2.15
N GLU A 281 9.58 28.42 2.57
CA GLU A 281 10.68 28.90 3.42
C GLU A 281 10.25 29.38 4.82
N ASP A 282 8.99 29.12 5.22
CA ASP A 282 8.52 29.33 6.58
C ASP A 282 8.93 28.13 7.45
N TYR A 283 10.23 28.08 7.73
CA TYR A 283 10.85 27.00 8.48
C TYR A 283 10.35 26.93 9.93
N ALA A 284 9.91 28.04 10.51
CA ALA A 284 9.45 28.10 11.90
C ALA A 284 8.13 27.36 12.08
N ASN A 285 7.14 27.62 11.20
CA ASN A 285 5.88 26.89 11.26
C ASN A 285 6.02 25.45 10.78
N ALA A 286 6.84 25.20 9.76
CA ALA A 286 7.19 23.84 9.33
C ALA A 286 7.78 23.01 10.48
N GLN A 287 8.74 23.57 11.24
CA GLN A 287 9.36 22.89 12.38
C GLN A 287 8.32 22.49 13.44
N LYS A 288 7.39 23.39 13.79
CA LYS A 288 6.35 23.10 14.81
C LYS A 288 5.51 21.89 14.40
N LEU A 289 5.02 21.88 13.16
CA LEU A 289 4.19 20.81 12.62
C LEU A 289 4.97 19.50 12.47
N PHE A 290 6.19 19.54 11.94
CA PHE A 290 7.04 18.34 11.84
C PHE A 290 7.38 17.76 13.21
N ARG A 291 7.59 18.60 14.23
CA ARG A 291 7.85 18.16 15.59
C ARG A 291 6.65 17.43 16.19
N GLU A 292 5.44 17.94 15.97
CA GLU A 292 4.22 17.28 16.42
C GLU A 292 4.03 15.94 15.69
N ALA A 293 4.14 15.93 14.37
CA ALA A 293 4.08 14.69 13.58
C ALA A 293 5.14 13.65 14.05
N LEU A 294 6.37 14.09 14.33
CA LEU A 294 7.45 13.23 14.80
C LEU A 294 7.12 12.57 16.16
N ARG A 295 6.49 13.30 17.09
CA ARG A 295 6.07 12.75 18.40
C ARG A 295 5.02 11.66 18.27
N MET A 296 4.27 11.65 17.17
CA MET A 296 3.25 10.65 16.86
C MET A 296 3.79 9.46 16.05
N ALA A 297 5.10 9.41 15.77
CA ALA A 297 5.71 8.32 15.02
C ALA A 297 6.28 7.27 15.98
N GLU A 298 5.94 6.01 15.76
CA GLU A 298 6.55 4.90 16.49
C GLU A 298 8.04 4.77 16.14
N LYS A 299 8.86 4.45 17.14
CA LYS A 299 10.29 4.23 16.99
C LYS A 299 10.64 2.82 17.47
N PRO A 300 11.38 2.02 16.68
CA PRO A 300 11.96 2.34 15.38
C PRO A 300 10.95 2.17 14.23
N SER A 301 10.91 3.11 13.27
CA SER A 301 10.15 2.94 12.01
C SER A 301 10.69 3.81 10.88
N VAL A 302 10.42 3.42 9.62
CA VAL A 302 10.73 4.26 8.45
C VAL A 302 9.97 5.59 8.50
N LEU A 303 8.75 5.60 9.03
CA LEU A 303 7.95 6.80 9.23
C LEU A 303 8.62 7.78 10.22
N PHE A 304 9.21 7.26 11.29
CA PHE A 304 10.01 8.06 12.24
C PHE A 304 11.22 8.69 11.54
N LEU A 305 11.98 7.92 10.76
CA LEU A 305 13.13 8.44 10.00
C LEU A 305 12.73 9.58 9.06
N GLN A 306 11.63 9.42 8.33
CA GLN A 306 11.08 10.45 7.44
C GLN A 306 10.74 11.74 8.18
N ARG A 307 9.95 11.63 9.26
CA ARG A 307 9.51 12.79 10.05
C ARG A 307 10.67 13.48 10.74
N LEU A 308 11.64 12.71 11.25
CA LEU A 308 12.85 13.24 11.88
C LEU A 308 13.72 13.99 10.86
N HIS A 309 13.91 13.43 9.67
CA HIS A 309 14.66 14.08 8.60
C HIS A 309 13.99 15.40 8.18
N ASN A 310 12.67 15.43 8.00
CA ASN A 310 11.93 16.66 7.69
C ASN A 310 12.06 17.72 8.80
N TYR A 311 11.90 17.30 10.06
CA TYR A 311 12.08 18.16 11.22
C TYR A 311 13.49 18.79 11.25
N LEU A 312 14.53 17.97 11.13
CA LEU A 312 15.92 18.46 11.21
C LEU A 312 16.30 19.32 10.01
N LYS A 313 15.82 18.99 8.82
CA LYS A 313 16.02 19.84 7.65
C LYS A 313 15.41 21.22 7.85
N SER A 314 14.18 21.29 8.35
CA SER A 314 13.55 22.58 8.71
C SER A 314 14.34 23.34 9.77
N CYS A 315 14.87 22.64 10.78
CA CYS A 315 15.70 23.26 11.80
C CYS A 315 17.01 23.81 11.24
N PHE A 316 17.64 23.08 10.32
CA PHE A 316 18.90 23.46 9.71
C PHE A 316 18.74 24.69 8.80
N GLU A 317 17.81 24.64 7.84
CA GLU A 317 17.58 25.76 6.89
C GLU A 317 17.10 27.02 7.62
N GLY A 318 16.22 26.87 8.61
CA GLY A 318 15.71 27.99 9.42
C GLY A 318 16.61 28.42 10.58
N LYS A 319 17.77 27.77 10.78
CA LYS A 319 18.67 28.01 11.92
C LYS A 319 17.96 27.97 13.30
N LEU A 320 17.01 27.05 13.46
CA LEU A 320 16.07 27.00 14.59
C LEU A 320 16.54 26.14 15.78
N LEU A 321 17.70 25.50 15.66
CA LEU A 321 18.30 24.68 16.72
C LEU A 321 19.80 24.91 16.79
N ARG A 322 20.36 24.69 17.98
CA ARG A 322 21.82 24.66 18.16
C ARG A 322 22.43 23.50 17.40
N LYS A 323 23.62 23.72 16.83
CA LYS A 323 24.40 22.71 16.07
C LYS A 323 24.50 21.38 16.82
N THR A 324 24.87 21.41 18.11
CA THR A 324 25.02 20.20 18.95
C THR A 324 23.71 19.41 19.10
N ALA A 325 22.59 20.10 19.31
CA ALA A 325 21.28 19.46 19.42
C ALA A 325 20.84 18.83 18.09
N MET A 326 21.11 19.48 16.95
CA MET A 326 20.84 18.93 15.63
C MET A 326 21.69 17.70 15.35
N LEU A 327 22.98 17.73 15.67
CA LEU A 327 23.88 16.59 15.48
C LEU A 327 23.45 15.36 16.29
N ASN A 328 23.11 15.55 17.57
CA ASN A 328 22.65 14.45 18.41
C ASN A 328 21.41 13.76 17.82
N LYS A 329 20.44 14.54 17.35
CA LYS A 329 19.23 14.02 16.69
C LYS A 329 19.52 13.40 15.32
N ALA A 330 20.44 13.96 14.54
CA ALA A 330 20.82 13.39 13.26
C ALA A 330 21.53 12.03 13.45
N GLN A 331 22.34 11.90 14.50
CA GLN A 331 22.98 10.63 14.86
C GLN A 331 21.99 9.60 15.41
N GLU A 332 20.98 10.03 16.17
CA GLU A 332 19.84 9.18 16.53
C GLU A 332 19.14 8.62 15.27
N GLY A 333 18.84 9.48 14.29
CA GLY A 333 18.28 9.07 13.01
C GLY A 333 19.18 8.10 12.24
N MET A 334 20.49 8.34 12.23
CA MET A 334 21.48 7.43 11.65
C MET A 334 21.48 6.06 12.35
N SER A 335 21.37 6.02 13.68
CA SER A 335 21.32 4.77 14.45
C SER A 335 20.07 3.96 14.12
N VAL A 336 18.90 4.60 14.10
CA VAL A 336 17.64 3.93 13.74
C VAL A 336 17.66 3.47 12.27
N ALA A 337 18.26 4.25 11.36
CA ALA A 337 18.42 3.83 9.98
C ALA A 337 19.35 2.61 9.82
N LYS A 338 20.34 2.45 10.72
CA LYS A 338 21.18 1.24 10.78
C LYS A 338 20.43 0.03 11.31
N GLU A 339 19.67 0.21 12.39
CA GLU A 339 18.82 -0.83 12.98
C GLU A 339 17.79 -1.38 11.97
N LEU A 340 17.18 -0.51 11.17
CA LEU A 340 16.20 -0.89 10.14
C LEU A 340 16.84 -1.28 8.79
N ASP A 341 18.17 -1.35 8.71
CA ASP A 341 18.93 -1.50 7.46
C ASP A 341 18.49 -0.59 6.29
N ASN A 342 18.03 0.62 6.60
CA ASN A 342 17.48 1.53 5.59
C ASN A 342 18.57 2.39 4.93
N ARG A 343 19.06 1.96 3.76
CA ARG A 343 20.16 2.63 3.03
C ARG A 343 19.84 4.06 2.61
N LEU A 344 18.61 4.35 2.20
CA LEU A 344 18.19 5.70 1.83
C LEU A 344 18.40 6.69 2.99
N TYR A 345 17.86 6.37 4.17
CA TYR A 345 17.98 7.28 5.31
C TYR A 345 19.40 7.31 5.90
N LYS A 346 20.19 6.23 5.81
CA LYS A 346 21.65 6.29 6.10
C LYS A 346 22.33 7.38 5.26
N ILE A 347 22.05 7.44 3.96
CA ILE A 347 22.62 8.46 3.06
C ILE A 347 22.11 9.86 3.42
N LEU A 348 20.79 10.02 3.60
CA LEU A 348 20.19 11.33 3.91
C LEU A 348 20.67 11.91 5.23
N PHE A 349 20.77 11.11 6.30
CA PHE A 349 21.32 11.58 7.57
C PHE A 349 22.81 11.88 7.48
N LYS A 350 23.60 11.11 6.70
CA LYS A 350 25.03 11.42 6.49
C LYS A 350 25.23 12.76 5.79
N LEU A 351 24.46 13.01 4.74
CA LEU A 351 24.45 14.31 4.02
C LEU A 351 24.08 15.45 4.97
N LEU A 352 23.04 15.27 5.79
CA LEU A 352 22.61 16.28 6.76
C LEU A 352 23.66 16.53 7.85
N ILE A 353 24.33 15.48 8.34
CA ILE A 353 25.42 15.61 9.32
C ILE A 353 26.56 16.44 8.72
N TYR A 354 27.02 16.14 7.51
CA TYR A 354 28.08 16.94 6.86
C TYR A 354 27.69 18.41 6.71
N ARG A 355 26.43 18.70 6.37
CA ARG A 355 25.90 20.07 6.32
C ARG A 355 25.90 20.76 7.68
N ILE A 356 25.45 20.08 8.73
CA ILE A 356 25.44 20.64 10.09
C ILE A 356 26.87 20.87 10.61
N GLU A 357 27.80 19.97 10.28
CA GLU A 357 29.20 20.07 10.67
C GLU A 357 29.99 21.12 9.89
N ASP A 358 29.45 21.61 8.77
CA ASP A 358 30.11 22.49 7.79
C ASP A 358 31.28 21.82 7.05
N LYS A 359 31.15 20.50 6.82
CA LYS A 359 32.13 19.66 6.11
C LYS A 359 31.78 19.59 4.61
N LEU A 360 31.90 20.73 3.92
CA LEU A 360 31.42 20.87 2.53
C LEU A 360 32.18 19.99 1.52
N ASP A 361 33.49 19.80 1.67
CA ASP A 361 34.27 18.93 0.77
C ASP A 361 33.79 17.47 0.87
N GLN A 362 33.59 16.98 2.10
CA GLN A 362 33.04 15.65 2.34
C GLN A 362 31.60 15.54 1.87
N TYR A 363 30.81 16.61 2.01
CA TYR A 363 29.43 16.67 1.52
C TYR A 363 29.36 16.49 0.01
N TYR A 364 30.08 17.30 -0.77
CA TYR A 364 30.05 17.22 -2.23
C TYR A 364 30.71 15.95 -2.76
N SER A 365 31.82 15.50 -2.17
CA SER A 365 32.42 14.21 -2.53
C SER A 365 31.48 13.04 -2.26
N PHE A 366 30.70 13.07 -1.17
CA PHE A 366 29.74 12.02 -0.85
C PHE A 366 28.51 12.07 -1.77
N ILE A 367 28.08 13.27 -2.19
CA ILE A 367 27.04 13.40 -3.22
C ILE A 367 27.48 12.71 -4.52
N GLU A 368 28.68 13.04 -5.02
CA GLU A 368 29.22 12.55 -6.28
C GLU A 368 29.42 11.02 -6.27
N LYS A 369 30.05 10.48 -5.21
CA LYS A 369 30.52 9.08 -5.19
C LYS A 369 29.51 8.08 -4.65
N ASP A 370 28.62 8.51 -3.75
CA ASP A 370 27.73 7.59 -3.04
C ASP A 370 26.25 7.92 -3.27
N ALA A 371 25.85 9.18 -3.06
CA ALA A 371 24.44 9.54 -3.01
C ALA A 371 23.78 9.49 -4.40
N ILE A 372 24.34 10.18 -5.40
CA ILE A 372 23.80 10.18 -6.77
C ILE A 372 23.77 8.76 -7.37
N PRO A 373 24.84 7.95 -7.30
CA PRO A 373 24.80 6.57 -7.79
C PRO A 373 23.71 5.73 -7.13
N TYR A 374 23.52 5.86 -5.81
CA TYR A 374 22.43 5.18 -5.11
C TYR A 374 21.06 5.66 -5.58
N PHE A 375 20.84 6.98 -5.64
CA PHE A 375 19.55 7.54 -6.06
C PHE A 375 19.21 7.15 -7.50
N LYS A 376 20.19 7.13 -8.40
CA LYS A 376 19.99 6.71 -9.79
C LYS A 376 19.68 5.23 -9.91
N SER A 377 20.47 4.36 -9.26
CA SER A 377 20.26 2.89 -9.31
C SER A 377 18.95 2.44 -8.66
N ASN A 378 18.43 3.22 -7.71
CA ASN A 378 17.13 2.99 -7.08
C ASN A 378 16.03 3.87 -7.70
N ASN A 379 16.33 4.60 -8.77
CA ASN A 379 15.39 5.43 -9.52
C ASN A 379 14.68 6.52 -8.69
N HIS A 380 15.31 7.03 -7.62
CA HIS A 380 14.84 8.18 -6.86
C HIS A 380 15.01 9.49 -7.65
N ALA A 381 14.17 9.72 -8.66
CA ALA A 381 14.29 10.84 -9.59
C ALA A 381 14.34 12.22 -8.89
N THR A 382 13.45 12.46 -7.92
CA THR A 382 13.40 13.75 -7.19
C THR A 382 14.67 14.02 -6.39
N LEU A 383 15.24 13.00 -5.75
CA LEU A 383 16.51 13.15 -5.01
C LEU A 383 17.69 13.29 -5.97
N THR A 384 17.71 12.50 -7.05
CA THR A 384 18.72 12.59 -8.10
C THR A 384 18.77 14.01 -8.65
N ASN A 385 17.64 14.56 -9.08
CA ASN A 385 17.55 15.92 -9.63
C ASN A 385 17.99 16.98 -8.61
N ARG A 386 17.55 16.87 -7.34
CA ARG A 386 17.93 17.81 -6.28
C ARG A 386 19.44 17.84 -6.07
N TYR A 387 20.08 16.67 -5.90
CA TYR A 387 21.51 16.61 -5.55
C TYR A 387 22.42 16.81 -6.77
N CYS A 388 21.99 16.40 -7.97
CA CYS A 388 22.67 16.78 -9.21
C CYS A 388 22.68 18.31 -9.38
N LYS A 389 21.58 19.00 -9.06
CA LYS A 389 21.50 20.47 -9.15
C LYS A 389 22.48 21.14 -8.20
N GLN A 390 22.59 20.65 -6.97
CA GLN A 390 23.57 21.17 -6.02
C GLN A 390 25.00 20.93 -6.48
N LEU A 391 25.31 19.72 -6.95
CA LEU A 391 26.64 19.38 -7.41
C LEU A 391 27.05 20.15 -8.69
N TYR A 392 26.09 20.38 -9.59
CA TYR A 392 26.27 21.22 -10.77
C TYR A 392 26.73 22.64 -10.39
N TYR A 393 25.98 23.32 -9.51
CA TYR A 393 26.36 24.68 -9.10
C TYR A 393 27.71 24.71 -8.39
N HIS A 394 27.99 23.73 -7.53
CA HIS A 394 29.29 23.61 -6.89
C HIS A 394 30.44 23.46 -7.90
N PHE A 395 30.31 22.62 -8.92
CA PHE A 395 31.34 22.48 -9.95
C PHE A 395 31.51 23.75 -10.79
N VAL A 396 30.42 24.48 -11.07
CA VAL A 396 30.50 25.78 -11.75
C VAL A 396 31.26 26.80 -10.89
N GLU A 397 30.96 26.89 -9.60
CA GLU A 397 31.67 27.77 -8.65
C GLU A 397 33.17 27.43 -8.55
N MET A 398 33.50 26.13 -8.54
CA MET A 398 34.88 25.63 -8.52
C MET A 398 35.57 25.65 -9.89
N LYS A 399 34.92 26.18 -10.94
CA LYS A 399 35.40 26.22 -12.33
C LYS A 399 35.74 24.85 -12.93
N GLN A 400 35.11 23.79 -12.43
CA GLN A 400 35.24 22.41 -12.91
C GLN A 400 34.20 22.12 -14.01
N TYR A 401 34.28 22.84 -15.13
CA TYR A 401 33.23 22.84 -16.15
C TYR A 401 32.97 21.48 -16.80
N GLU A 402 34.00 20.65 -17.01
CA GLU A 402 33.83 19.30 -17.54
C GLU A 402 32.92 18.44 -16.64
N LYS A 403 33.13 18.51 -15.32
CA LYS A 403 32.28 17.81 -14.36
C LYS A 403 30.87 18.40 -14.33
N ALA A 404 30.73 19.72 -14.44
CA ALA A 404 29.42 20.35 -14.53
C ALA A 404 28.64 19.85 -15.76
N VAL A 405 29.29 19.66 -16.91
CA VAL A 405 28.69 19.07 -18.12
C VAL A 405 28.33 17.60 -17.93
N GLN A 406 29.18 16.81 -17.27
CA GLN A 406 28.85 15.41 -16.95
C GLN A 406 27.59 15.30 -16.09
N ILE A 407 27.45 16.17 -15.09
CA ILE A 407 26.25 16.23 -14.24
C ILE A 407 25.05 16.78 -15.02
N SER A 408 25.22 17.76 -15.91
CA SER A 408 24.12 18.29 -16.73
C SER A 408 23.50 17.23 -17.65
N ASN A 409 24.32 16.33 -18.18
CA ASN A 409 23.85 15.20 -18.99
C ASN A 409 22.96 14.21 -18.22
N ILE A 410 23.09 14.14 -16.89
CA ILE A 410 22.19 13.34 -16.03
C ILE A 410 20.78 13.94 -16.04
N PHE A 411 20.63 15.27 -16.14
CA PHE A 411 19.32 15.91 -16.26
C PHE A 411 18.65 15.61 -17.59
N MET A 412 19.40 15.67 -18.69
CA MET A 412 18.87 15.50 -20.05
C MET A 412 18.33 14.09 -20.29
N ASN A 413 19.01 13.08 -19.75
CA ASN A 413 18.60 11.67 -19.87
C ASN A 413 17.50 11.24 -18.88
N ALA A 414 17.09 12.11 -17.95
CA ALA A 414 15.99 11.85 -17.01
C ALA A 414 14.64 12.40 -17.52
N ILE A 415 14.66 13.18 -18.61
CA ILE A 415 13.49 13.81 -19.23
C ILE A 415 13.08 13.07 -20.52
N SER A 416 13.97 12.25 -21.09
CA SER A 416 13.68 11.24 -22.13
C SER A 416 13.17 9.95 -21.53
#